data_AF-A0A7Y2FU00-F1
#
_entry.id   AF-A0A7Y2FU00-F1
#
_cell.length_a   1.000
_cell.length_b   1.000
_cell.length_c   1.000
_cell.angle_alpha   90.00
_cell.angle_beta   90.00
_cell.angle_gamma   90.00
#
_symmetry.space_group_name_H-M   'P 1'
#
loop_
_entity.id
_entity.type
_entity.pdbx_description
1 polymer ?
#
loop_
_entity_poly.entity_id
_entity_poly.type
_entity_poly.pdbx_seq_one_letter_code
_entity_poly.pdbx_strand_id
1 'polypeptide(L)' 'DLGICTYADEARFFSYRRTTHRGEPDYGRQLSAIMIAQ' A
#
# COMPACT_ATOMS: atom_id res chain seq x y z
N ASP A 1 9.05 5.06 -13.71
CA ASP A 1 8.80 4.02 -12.69
C ASP A 1 9.17 4.60 -11.33
N LEU A 2 8.38 4.34 -10.27
CA LEU A 2 8.71 4.75 -8.91
C LEU A 2 9.65 3.74 -8.21
N GLY A 3 9.72 2.47 -8.65
CA GLY A 3 10.62 1.47 -8.06
C GLY A 3 10.33 1.12 -6.59
N ILE A 4 9.11 1.37 -6.10
CA ILE A 4 8.73 1.16 -4.69
C ILE A 4 7.99 -0.17 -4.52
N CYS A 5 8.34 -0.92 -3.48
CA CYS A 5 7.67 -2.17 -3.10
C CYS A 5 6.83 -1.99 -1.82
N THR A 6 5.51 -2.08 -1.95
CA THR A 6 4.56 -1.94 -0.82
C THR A 6 4.71 -3.02 0.24
N TYR A 7 5.22 -4.20 -0.15
CA TYR A 7 5.49 -5.30 0.78
C TYR A 7 6.71 -5.01 1.68
N ALA A 8 7.78 -4.43 1.11
CA ALA A 8 9.03 -4.19 1.83
C ALA A 8 8.96 -2.96 2.76
N ASP A 9 8.23 -1.92 2.35
CA ASP A 9 8.17 -0.65 3.09
C ASP A 9 6.86 -0.51 3.88
N GLU A 10 6.83 -1.18 5.03
CA GLU A 10 5.66 -1.22 5.92
C GLU A 10 5.34 0.12 6.59
N ALA A 11 6.34 0.97 6.80
CA ALA A 11 6.13 2.28 7.44
C ALA A 11 5.30 3.23 6.58
N ARG A 12 5.32 3.05 5.25
CA ARG A 12 4.64 3.95 4.30
C ARG A 12 3.46 3.32 3.59
N PHE A 13 3.40 2.00 3.49
CA PHE A 13 2.39 1.33 2.66
C PHE A 13 1.70 0.17 3.35
N PHE A 14 0.37 0.09 3.18
CA PHE A 14 -0.36 -1.16 3.35
C PHE A 14 0.00 -2.18 2.26
N SER A 15 -0.01 -3.47 2.60
CA SER A 15 0.27 -4.56 1.66
C SER A 15 -0.57 -5.79 1.96
N TYR A 16 -1.48 -6.12 1.04
CA TYR A 16 -2.30 -7.33 1.14
C TYR A 16 -1.45 -8.59 1.38
N ARG A 17 -0.39 -8.79 0.59
CA ARG A 17 0.46 -9.99 0.68
C ARG A 17 1.16 -10.09 2.03
N ARG A 18 1.60 -8.97 2.61
CA ARG A 18 2.23 -8.96 3.94
C ARG A 18 1.22 -9.34 5.01
N THR A 19 0.04 -8.73 4.98
CA THR A 19 -1.07 -9.05 5.88
C THR A 19 -1.47 -10.52 5.78
N THR A 20 -1.58 -11.09 4.58
CA THR A 20 -1.83 -12.53 4.39
C THR A 20 -0.72 -13.40 4.96
N HIS A 21 0.56 -13.08 4.70
CA HIS A 21 1.69 -13.84 5.27
C HIS A 21 1.74 -13.79 6.80
N ARG A 22 1.22 -12.71 7.41
CA ARG A 22 1.15 -12.55 8.87
C ARG A 22 -0.15 -13.05 9.49
N GLY A 23 -1.14 -13.46 8.69
CA GLY A 23 -2.44 -13.89 9.19
C GLY A 23 -3.25 -12.77 9.87
N GLU A 24 -2.97 -11.52 9.53
CA GLU A 24 -3.71 -10.37 10.04
C GLU A 24 -5.12 -10.36 9.44
N PRO A 25 -6.16 -10.04 10.22
CA PRO A 25 -7.55 -10.19 9.78
C PRO A 25 -7.97 -9.16 8.71
N ASP A 26 -7.29 -8.01 8.65
CA ASP A 26 -7.56 -6.95 7.68
C ASP A 26 -6.34 -6.04 7.48
N TYR A 27 -6.39 -5.17 6.47
CA TYR A 27 -5.36 -4.19 6.15
C TYR A 27 -5.96 -2.92 5.54
N GLY A 28 -5.30 -1.78 5.72
CA GLY A 28 -5.69 -0.54 5.07
C GLY A 28 -5.52 -0.58 3.55
N ARG A 29 -6.10 0.40 2.84
CA ARG A 29 -6.03 0.49 1.37
C ARG A 29 -5.48 1.84 0.96
N GLN A 30 -4.59 1.81 -0.03
CA GLN A 30 -4.07 3.03 -0.62
C GLN A 30 -5.05 3.57 -1.67
N LEU A 31 -5.05 4.89 -1.85
CA LEU A 31 -5.74 5.58 -2.92
C LEU A 31 -4.72 6.42 -3.70
N SER A 32 -4.72 6.28 -5.02
CA SER A 32 -3.99 7.20 -5.90
C SER A 32 -4.99 8.13 -6.56
N ALA A 33 -4.72 9.42 -6.54
CA ALA A 33 -5.59 10.43 -7.10
C ALA A 33 -4.79 11.36 -8.03
N ILE A 34 -5.45 11.83 -9.08
CA ILE A 34 -4.93 12.86 -9.98
C ILE A 34 -6.08 13.80 -10.32
N MET A 35 -5.80 15.10 -10.35
CA MET A 35 -6.76 16.13 -10.74
C MET A 35 -6.06 17.26 -11.47
N ILE A 36 -6.80 17.96 -12.31
CA ILE A 36 -6.39 19.27 -12.84
C ILE A 36 -7.04 20.31 -11.94
N ALA A 37 -6.22 21.08 -11.23
CA ALA A 37 -6.69 22.20 -10.42
C ALA A 37 -6.95 23.42 -11.31
N GLN A 38 -8.00 24.18 -11.00
CA GLN A 38 -8.34 25.43 -11.69
C GLN A 38 -7.45 26.58 -11.26
#